data_AF-A0A453B0Y2-F1
#
_entry.id   AF-A0A453B0Y2-F1
#
_cell.length_a   1.000
_cell.length_b   1.000
_cell.length_c   1.000
_cell.angle_alpha   90.00
_cell.angle_beta   90.00
_cell.angle_gamma   90.00
#
_symmetry.space_group_name_H-M   'P 1'
#
loop_
_entity.id
_entity.type
_entity.pdbx_description
1 polymer ?
#
loop_
_entity_poly.entity_id
_entity_poly.type
_entity_poly.pdbx_seq_one_letter_code
_entity_poly.pdbx_strand_id
1 'polypeptide(L)'
;VLSAMPTFALSVLRAPKKFFKEIDKVRRRFLWAHDKEISGGKCKVAWRMVTTPEARGGLCIHDLSAFARALRLRWFWLSWA
;
A
#
# COMPACT_ATOMS: atom_id res chain seq x y z
N VAL A 1 4.81 -8.29 -6.82
CA VAL A 1 3.61 -8.70 -7.61
C VAL A 1 2.37 -7.90 -7.24
N LEU A 2 1.81 -8.01 -6.02
CA LEU A 2 0.56 -7.30 -5.63
C LEU A 2 0.60 -5.77 -5.70
N SER A 3 1.78 -5.17 -5.70
CA SER A 3 1.93 -3.71 -5.80
C SER A 3 1.92 -3.18 -7.22
N ALA A 4 2.14 -4.00 -8.25
CA ALA A 4 2.32 -3.52 -9.63
C ALA A 4 1.05 -2.87 -10.18
N MET A 5 -0.11 -3.54 -10.06
CA MET A 5 -1.38 -3.00 -10.53
C MET A 5 -1.83 -1.75 -9.76
N PRO A 6 -1.81 -1.72 -8.41
CA PRO A 6 -2.08 -0.49 -7.67
C PRO A 6 -1.13 0.65 -8.03
N THR A 7 0.16 0.37 -8.23
CA THR A 7 1.16 1.40 -8.61
C THR A 7 0.81 2.05 -9.95
N PHE A 8 0.43 1.26 -10.96
CA PHE A 8 -0.01 1.80 -12.25
C PHE A 8 -1.29 2.64 -12.11
N ALA A 9 -2.28 2.17 -11.38
CA ALA A 9 -3.50 2.95 -11.14
C ALA A 9 -3.19 4.27 -10.41
N LEU A 10 -2.25 4.26 -9.46
CA LEU A 10 -1.88 5.42 -8.66
C LEU A 10 -0.98 6.43 -9.37
N SER A 11 -0.32 6.06 -10.48
CA SER A 11 0.42 7.02 -11.30
C SER A 11 -0.49 7.92 -12.12
N VAL A 12 -1.72 7.47 -12.41
CA VAL A 12 -2.68 8.20 -13.24
C VAL A 12 -3.85 8.77 -12.43
N LEU A 13 -4.32 8.05 -11.41
CA LEU A 13 -5.54 8.38 -10.68
C LEU A 13 -5.28 8.99 -9.30
N ARG A 14 -6.10 9.98 -8.93
CA ARG A 14 -6.20 10.47 -7.56
C ARG A 14 -7.09 9.55 -6.72
N ALA A 15 -6.51 8.47 -6.21
CA ALA A 15 -7.27 7.49 -5.44
C ALA A 15 -7.75 8.04 -4.07
N PRO A 16 -9.00 7.73 -3.66
CA PRO A 16 -9.51 8.09 -2.34
C PRO A 16 -8.86 7.27 -1.23
N LYS A 17 -8.89 7.78 0.01
CA LYS A 17 -8.29 7.08 1.17
C LYS A 17 -8.82 5.65 1.38
N LYS A 18 -10.07 5.40 1.01
CA LYS A 18 -10.71 4.06 1.10
C LYS A 18 -10.02 3.05 0.19
N PHE A 19 -9.59 3.45 -1.01
CA PHE A 19 -8.90 2.57 -1.95
C PHE A 19 -7.62 1.99 -1.35
N PHE A 20 -6.80 2.83 -0.69
CA PHE A 20 -5.57 2.37 -0.03
C PHE A 20 -5.86 1.32 1.05
N LYS A 21 -6.92 1.51 1.84
CA LYS A 21 -7.32 0.56 2.89
C LYS A 21 -7.70 -0.80 2.32
N GLU A 22 -8.42 -0.82 1.18
CA GLU A 22 -8.80 -2.08 0.52
C GLU A 22 -7.59 -2.81 -0.07
N ILE A 23 -6.69 -2.09 -0.75
CA ILE A 23 -5.45 -2.71 -1.27
C ILE A 23 -4.60 -3.26 -0.11
N ASP A 24 -4.46 -2.52 0.98
CA ASP A 24 -3.73 -2.98 2.16
C ASP A 24 -4.43 -4.16 2.85
N LYS A 25 -5.76 -4.27 2.77
CA LYS A 25 -6.49 -5.47 3.22
C LYS A 25 -6.11 -6.70 2.38
N VAL A 26 -6.07 -6.57 1.06
CA VAL A 26 -5.65 -7.64 0.14
C VAL A 26 -4.19 -8.03 0.38
N ARG A 27 -3.28 -7.06 0.54
CA ARG A 27 -1.86 -7.31 0.84
C ARG A 27 -1.67 -8.01 2.18
N ARG A 28 -2.36 -7.57 3.23
CA ARG A 28 -2.36 -8.26 4.54
C ARG A 28 -2.84 -9.68 4.41
N ARG A 29 -3.89 -9.91 3.61
CA ARG A 29 -4.45 -11.24 3.40
C ARG A 29 -3.41 -12.13 2.74
N PHE A 30 -2.79 -11.68 1.66
CA PHE A 30 -1.70 -12.41 1.02
C PHE A 30 -0.54 -12.76 1.97
N LEU A 31 -0.14 -11.85 2.85
CA LEU A 31 0.96 -12.07 3.80
C LEU A 31 0.61 -13.04 4.93
N TRP A 32 -0.60 -12.92 5.50
CA TRP A 32 -0.91 -13.51 6.80
C TRP A 32 -2.08 -14.49 6.79
N ALA A 33 -2.85 -14.57 5.70
CA ALA A 33 -4.00 -15.45 5.60
C ALA A 33 -4.05 -16.14 4.24
N HIS A 34 -3.79 -17.45 4.26
CA HIS A 34 -3.99 -18.31 3.09
C HIS A 34 -5.47 -18.46 2.70
N ASP A 35 -6.39 -18.01 3.56
CA ASP A 35 -7.83 -18.25 3.48
C ASP A 35 -8.66 -17.01 3.07
N LYS A 36 -9.97 -17.17 2.83
CA LYS A 36 -10.92 -16.18 2.28
C LYS A 36 -11.11 -14.93 3.12
N GLU A 37 -11.00 -15.01 4.45
CA GLU A 37 -11.22 -13.87 5.33
C GLU A 37 -10.03 -13.59 6.25
N ILE A 38 -9.67 -12.29 6.32
CA ILE A 38 -8.67 -11.79 7.26
C ILE A 38 -9.37 -11.09 8.43
N SER A 39 -9.07 -11.56 9.64
CA SER A 39 -9.43 -10.89 10.89
C SER A 39 -8.18 -10.28 11.52
N GLY A 40 -8.34 -9.25 12.35
CA GLY A 40 -7.23 -8.52 12.99
C GLY A 40 -6.26 -9.45 13.74
N GLY A 41 -6.78 -10.49 14.39
CA GLY A 41 -5.98 -11.48 15.12
C GLY A 41 -5.08 -12.36 14.25
N LYS A 42 -5.31 -12.43 12.93
CA LYS A 42 -4.43 -13.16 11.99
C LYS A 42 -3.19 -12.34 11.60
N CYS A 43 -3.22 -11.02 11.75
CA CYS A 43 -2.08 -10.15 11.42
C CYS A 43 -1.07 -10.12 12.58
N LYS A 44 0.05 -10.83 12.45
CA LYS A 44 1.07 -10.94 13.50
C LYS A 44 1.88 -9.65 13.72
N VAL A 45 1.92 -8.76 12.73
CA VAL A 45 2.71 -7.52 12.76
C VAL A 45 1.81 -6.34 12.41
N ALA A 46 1.94 -5.25 13.17
CA ALA A 46 1.22 -4.01 12.90
C ALA A 46 1.54 -3.49 11.49
N TRP A 47 0.51 -3.13 10.72
CA TRP A 47 0.70 -2.75 9.31
C TRP A 47 1.66 -1.57 9.12
N ARG A 48 1.68 -0.63 10.06
CA ARG A 48 2.63 0.49 10.07
C ARG A 48 4.10 0.06 10.15
N MET A 49 4.39 -1.07 10.79
CA MET A 49 5.74 -1.63 10.90
C MET A 49 6.10 -2.47 9.67
N VAL A 50 5.10 -3.09 9.04
CA VAL A 50 5.29 -3.76 7.75
C VAL A 50 5.73 -2.76 6.67
N THR A 51 5.18 -1.54 6.69
CA THR A 51 5.48 -0.51 5.68
C THR A 51 6.74 0.32 5.95
N THR A 52 7.46 0.08 7.04
CA THR A 52 8.76 0.72 7.26
C THR A 52 9.86 0.04 6.45
N PRO A 53 10.95 0.77 6.12
CA PRO A 53 12.13 0.18 5.50
C PRO A 53 12.74 -0.92 6.37
N GLU A 54 13.42 -1.85 5.73
CA GLU A 54 14.11 -2.97 6.39
C GLU A 54 15.17 -2.50 7.39
N ALA A 55 15.91 -1.43 7.06
CA ALA A 55 16.85 -0.79 7.99
C ALA A 55 16.21 -0.27 9.29
N ARG A 56 14.88 -0.15 9.33
CA ARG A 56 14.09 0.22 10.52
C ARG A 56 13.23 -0.94 11.05
N GLY A 57 13.56 -2.18 10.70
CA GLY A 57 12.88 -3.39 11.17
C GLY A 57 11.54 -3.68 10.48
N GLY A 58 11.27 -3.06 9.33
CA GLY A 58 10.07 -3.36 8.53
C GLY A 58 10.31 -4.34 7.38
N LEU A 59 9.28 -4.55 6.55
CA LEU A 59 9.31 -5.48 5.41
C LEU A 59 9.51 -4.76 4.07
N CYS A 60 9.89 -3.47 4.09
CA CYS A 60 10.11 -2.65 2.89
C CYS A 60 8.88 -2.54 1.96
N ILE A 61 7.69 -2.86 2.45
CA ILE A 61 6.44 -2.71 1.69
C ILE A 61 6.08 -1.22 1.63
N HIS A 62 5.75 -0.72 0.45
CA HIS A 62 5.49 0.71 0.29
C HIS A 62 4.15 1.11 0.93
N ASP A 63 4.20 2.13 1.79
CA ASP A 63 3.02 2.88 2.22
C ASP A 63 2.38 3.51 0.98
N LEU A 64 1.16 3.07 0.64
CA LEU A 64 0.49 3.50 -0.59
C LEU A 64 0.17 4.99 -0.60
N SER A 65 -0.12 5.59 0.56
CA SER A 65 -0.46 7.01 0.61
C SER A 65 0.76 7.88 0.36
N ALA A 66 1.88 7.54 1.00
CA ALA A 66 3.16 8.21 0.79
C ALA A 66 3.67 7.96 -0.64
N PHE A 67 3.61 6.71 -1.10
CA PHE A 67 4.07 6.33 -2.43
C PHE A 67 3.24 6.95 -3.55
N ALA A 68 1.91 6.96 -3.45
CA ALA A 68 1.05 7.64 -4.42
C ALA A 68 1.32 9.16 -4.49
N ARG A 69 1.66 9.77 -3.35
CA ARG A 69 2.05 11.19 -3.32
C ARG A 69 3.39 11.41 -4.03
N ALA A 70 4.40 10.58 -3.72
CA ALA A 70 5.70 10.64 -4.36
C ALA A 70 5.61 10.41 -5.87
N LEU A 71 4.78 9.46 -6.31
CA LEU A 71 4.51 9.23 -7.73
C LEU A 71 3.96 10.48 -8.41
N ARG A 72 2.98 11.17 -7.83
CA ARG A 72 2.44 12.40 -8.45
C ARG A 72 3.47 13.53 -8.51
N LEU A 73 4.32 13.67 -7.49
CA LEU A 73 5.34 14.71 -7.48
C LEU A 73 6.37 14.58 -8.61
N ARG A 74 6.58 13.37 -9.13
CA ARG A 74 7.49 13.17 -10.26
C ARG A 74 6.92 13.70 -11.59
N TRP A 75 5.61 13.91 -11.69
CA TRP A 75 4.94 14.48 -12.88
C TRP A 75 4.19 15.73 -12.45
N PHE A 76 4.93 16.83 -12.27
CA PHE A 76 4.39 18.10 -11.75
C PHE A 76 3.14 18.59 -12.49
N TRP A 77 3.04 18.42 -13.80
CA TRP A 77 1.84 18.84 -14.55
C TRP A 77 0.56 18.10 -14.14
N LEU A 78 0.67 16.90 -13.55
CA LEU A 78 -0.47 16.14 -13.04
C LEU A 78 -0.88 16.56 -11.61
N SER A 79 -0.06 17.33 -10.89
CA SER A 79 -0.37 17.73 -9.50
C SER A 79 -1.26 18.97 -9.40
N TRP A 80 -1.42 19.72 -10.49
CA TRP A 80 -2.15 21.00 -10.55
C TRP A 80 -3.42 20.96 -11.41
N ALA A 81 -3.76 19.79 -11.96
CA ALA A 81 -5.06 19.51 -12.55
C ALA A 81 -6.00 18.90 -11.50
#